data_AF-A0A2B4R4P4-F1
#
_entry.id   AF-A0A2B4R4P4-F1
#
_cell.length_a   1.000
_cell.length_b   1.000
_cell.length_c   1.000
_cell.angle_alpha   90.00
_cell.angle_beta   90.00
_cell.angle_gamma   90.00
#
_symmetry.space_group_name_H-M   'P 1'
#
loop_
_entity.id
_entity.type
_entity.pdbx_description
1 polymer ?
#
loop_
_entity_poly.entity_id
_entity_poly.type
_entity_poly.pdbx_seq_one_letter_code
_entity_poly.pdbx_strand_id
1 'polypeptide(L)'
;VLFRIIKPKRVFFMAVDGVAPRAKMNQQRGRRFRSAKEAEDKIRKALEKGQVLPEEERFDSNCITPGTPFMVRLHEQLKFFVSYKISTDPAWQGLRVYLSGHETPGEGEHKIMEFIRSERVNPDYDPNTRHCLYGLDADLFYQQVISGEENNTHLSSYNGDVYKGSGNRKNSDLFARPRLDKE
;
A
#
# COMPACT_ATOMS: atom_id res chain seq x y z
N VAL A 1 -0.55 13.00 0.09
CA VAL A 1 -1.96 13.30 0.44
C VAL A 1 -2.33 12.69 1.80
N LEU A 2 -2.22 11.37 1.99
CA LEU A 2 -2.59 10.68 3.25
C LEU A 2 -2.02 11.33 4.53
N PHE A 3 -0.70 11.57 4.58
CA PHE A 3 -0.05 12.19 5.75
C PHE A 3 -0.67 13.55 6.13
N ARG A 4 -1.03 14.37 5.14
CA ARG A 4 -1.64 15.70 5.36
C ARG A 4 -3.10 15.63 5.82
N ILE A 5 -3.79 14.55 5.49
CA ILE A 5 -5.18 14.30 5.94
C ILE A 5 -5.15 13.85 7.39
N ILE A 6 -4.35 12.83 7.70
CA ILE A 6 -4.31 12.21 9.04
C ILE A 6 -3.56 13.07 10.07
N LYS A 7 -2.51 13.78 9.65
CA LYS A 7 -1.69 14.66 10.50
C LYS A 7 -1.20 13.96 11.79
N PRO A 8 -0.41 12.88 11.68
CA PRO A 8 0.09 12.14 12.84
C PRO A 8 0.86 13.07 13.79
N LYS A 9 0.81 12.76 15.10
CA LYS A 9 1.36 13.62 16.17
C LYS A 9 2.51 13.01 16.95
N ARG A 10 2.66 11.68 16.92
CA ARG A 10 3.71 10.98 17.67
C ARG A 10 4.50 10.03 16.76
N VAL A 11 3.79 9.14 16.07
CA VAL A 11 4.39 8.07 15.26
C VAL A 11 3.82 8.09 13.85
N PHE A 12 4.69 7.85 12.86
CA PHE A 12 4.29 7.52 11.50
C PHE A 12 5.01 6.23 11.07
N PHE A 13 4.26 5.14 10.92
CA PHE A 13 4.80 3.82 10.59
C PHE A 13 4.45 3.46 9.15
N MET A 14 5.47 3.14 8.35
CA MET A 14 5.34 2.68 6.97
C MET A 14 5.77 1.21 6.91
N ALA A 15 4.86 0.33 6.50
CA ALA A 15 5.11 -1.09 6.36
C ALA A 15 5.05 -1.52 4.89
N VAL A 16 6.08 -2.20 4.43
CA VAL A 16 6.14 -2.85 3.11
C VAL A 16 6.19 -4.35 3.34
N ASP A 17 5.43 -5.11 2.56
CA ASP A 17 5.42 -6.57 2.65
C ASP A 17 6.84 -7.13 2.48
N GLY A 18 7.24 -7.97 3.42
CA GLY A 18 8.41 -8.83 3.33
C GLY A 18 8.03 -10.27 3.00
N VAL A 19 8.93 -11.21 3.27
CA VAL A 19 8.65 -12.63 3.05
C VAL A 19 7.49 -13.08 3.95
N ALA A 20 6.39 -13.50 3.33
CA ALA A 20 5.16 -13.89 4.02
C ALA A 20 5.16 -15.39 4.40
N PRO A 21 4.29 -15.83 5.33
CA PRO A 21 4.11 -17.25 5.65
C PRO A 21 3.65 -18.08 4.45
N ARG A 22 3.94 -19.38 4.48
CA ARG A 22 3.62 -20.33 3.39
C ARG A 22 2.15 -20.30 2.97
N ALA A 23 1.22 -20.15 3.92
CA ALA A 23 -0.20 -20.06 3.63
C ALA A 23 -0.53 -18.86 2.72
N LYS A 24 -0.01 -17.66 3.05
CA LYS A 24 -0.18 -16.46 2.23
C LYS A 24 0.55 -16.59 0.90
N MET A 25 1.76 -17.16 0.87
CA MET A 25 2.48 -17.41 -0.38
C MET A 25 1.65 -18.25 -1.36
N ASN A 26 0.97 -19.30 -0.89
CA ASN A 26 0.09 -20.11 -1.73
C ASN A 26 -1.11 -19.31 -2.26
N GLN A 27 -1.71 -18.47 -1.41
CA GLN A 27 -2.81 -17.58 -1.80
C GLN A 27 -2.37 -16.57 -2.86
N GLN A 28 -1.22 -15.92 -2.66
CA GLN A 28 -0.64 -14.96 -3.61
C GLN A 28 -0.26 -15.63 -4.93
N ARG A 29 0.36 -16.81 -4.88
CA ARG A 29 0.68 -17.60 -6.09
C ARG A 29 -0.57 -17.89 -6.90
N GLY A 30 -1.65 -18.34 -6.26
CA GLY A 30 -2.93 -18.61 -6.93
C GLY A 30 -3.54 -17.36 -7.56
N ARG A 31 -3.50 -16.21 -6.87
CA ARG A 31 -3.97 -14.93 -7.42
C ARG A 31 -3.16 -14.51 -8.65
N ARG A 32 -1.83 -14.51 -8.56
CA ARG A 32 -0.92 -14.10 -9.64
C ARG A 32 -1.10 -14.96 -10.89
N PHE A 33 -1.21 -16.28 -10.71
CA PHE A 33 -1.42 -17.21 -11.81
C PHE A 33 -2.74 -16.92 -12.56
N ARG A 34 -3.83 -16.67 -11.82
CA ARG A 34 -5.12 -16.30 -12.44
C ARG A 34 -5.03 -14.97 -13.19
N SER A 35 -4.42 -13.95 -12.57
CA SER A 35 -4.30 -12.62 -13.18
C SER A 35 -3.44 -12.63 -14.46
N ALA A 36 -2.40 -13.45 -14.51
CA ALA A 36 -1.60 -13.65 -15.72
C ALA A 36 -2.45 -14.29 -16.84
N LYS A 37 -3.18 -15.37 -16.53
CA LYS A 37 -4.08 -16.03 -17.49
C LYS A 37 -5.19 -15.10 -18.01
N GLU A 38 -5.82 -14.33 -17.11
CA GLU A 38 -6.83 -13.35 -17.49
C GLU A 38 -6.29 -12.23 -18.37
N ALA A 39 -5.02 -11.82 -18.16
CA ALA A 39 -4.37 -10.83 -19.00
C ALA A 39 -4.11 -11.38 -20.41
N GLU A 40 -3.61 -12.62 -20.51
CA GLU A 40 -3.40 -13.31 -21.78
C GLU A 40 -4.72 -13.49 -22.55
N ASP A 41 -5.77 -13.95 -21.88
CA ASP A 41 -7.10 -14.11 -22.48
C ASP A 41 -7.68 -12.79 -22.98
N LYS A 42 -7.41 -11.67 -22.29
CA LYS A 42 -7.82 -10.32 -22.71
C LYS A 42 -7.07 -9.87 -23.96
N ILE A 43 -5.75 -10.10 -24.02
CA ILE A 43 -4.93 -9.77 -25.19
C ILE A 43 -5.40 -10.58 -26.40
N ARG A 44 -5.62 -11.89 -26.24
CA ARG A 44 -6.14 -12.75 -27.32
C ARG A 44 -7.46 -12.22 -27.88
N LYS A 45 -8.43 -11.92 -27.00
CA LYS A 45 -9.75 -11.39 -27.39
C LYS A 45 -9.67 -10.01 -28.05
N ALA A 46 -8.71 -9.18 -27.69
CA ALA A 46 -8.51 -7.86 -28.31
C ALA A 46 -7.99 -8.03 -29.75
N LEU A 47 -7.02 -8.93 -29.95
CA LEU A 47 -6.48 -9.26 -31.27
C LEU A 47 -7.54 -9.88 -32.19
N GLU A 48 -8.35 -10.81 -31.69
CA GLU A 48 -9.48 -11.40 -32.44
C GLU A 48 -10.50 -10.34 -32.92
N LYS A 49 -10.63 -9.23 -32.18
CA LYS A 49 -11.50 -8.10 -32.53
C LYS A 49 -10.81 -7.04 -33.40
N GLY A 50 -9.57 -7.28 -33.83
CA GLY A 50 -8.78 -6.33 -34.62
C GLY A 50 -8.39 -5.06 -33.85
N GLN A 51 -8.36 -5.10 -32.52
CA GLN A 51 -7.93 -3.96 -31.71
C GLN A 51 -6.40 -3.85 -31.73
N VAL A 52 -5.90 -2.62 -31.86
CA VAL A 52 -4.46 -2.32 -31.74
C VAL A 52 -4.08 -2.39 -30.26
N LEU A 53 -3.03 -3.16 -29.96
CA LEU A 53 -2.49 -3.25 -28.61
C LEU A 53 -1.69 -1.98 -28.26
N PRO A 54 -1.61 -1.59 -26.97
CA PRO A 54 -0.75 -0.50 -26.56
C PRO A 54 0.72 -0.80 -26.92
N GLU A 55 1.45 0.22 -27.35
CA GLU A 55 2.91 0.10 -27.62
C GLU A 55 3.72 0.00 -26.32
N GLU A 56 3.22 0.58 -25.23
CA GLU A 56 3.87 0.51 -23.92
C GLU A 56 3.63 -0.84 -23.25
N GLU A 57 4.72 -1.44 -22.75
CA GLU A 57 4.64 -2.64 -21.92
C GLU A 57 3.83 -2.35 -20.65
N ARG A 58 2.90 -3.25 -20.35
CA ARG A 58 2.14 -3.20 -19.11
C ARG A 58 3.08 -3.39 -17.93
N PHE A 59 2.94 -2.55 -16.90
CA PHE A 59 3.62 -2.74 -15.63
C PHE A 59 3.35 -4.14 -15.05
N ASP A 60 4.41 -4.94 -14.91
CA ASP A 60 4.33 -6.26 -14.30
C ASP A 60 4.22 -6.14 -12.78
N SER A 61 3.00 -6.21 -12.26
CA SER A 61 2.74 -6.15 -10.82
C SER A 61 3.40 -7.27 -10.03
N ASN A 62 3.85 -8.38 -10.66
CA ASN A 62 4.58 -9.42 -9.96
C ASN A 62 5.95 -8.93 -9.46
N CYS A 63 6.50 -7.87 -10.04
CA CYS A 63 7.73 -7.25 -9.55
C CYS A 63 7.57 -6.67 -8.13
N ILE A 64 6.33 -6.43 -7.67
CA ILE A 64 6.02 -6.07 -6.28
C ILE A 64 6.06 -7.34 -5.42
N THR A 65 7.26 -7.87 -5.23
CA THR A 65 7.55 -9.05 -4.41
C THR A 65 8.90 -8.85 -3.72
N PRO A 66 9.02 -9.15 -2.42
CA PRO A 66 10.30 -9.10 -1.72
C PRO A 66 11.39 -9.85 -2.50
N GLY A 67 12.59 -9.26 -2.57
CA GLY A 67 13.74 -9.86 -3.25
C GLY A 67 13.85 -9.53 -4.75
N THR A 68 12.87 -8.86 -5.36
CA THR A 68 13.04 -8.35 -6.73
C THR A 68 13.90 -7.10 -6.75
N PRO A 69 14.62 -6.82 -7.86
CA PRO A 69 15.34 -5.56 -8.04
C PRO A 69 14.43 -4.32 -7.93
N PHE A 70 13.15 -4.45 -8.30
CA PHE A 70 12.17 -3.39 -8.15
C PHE A 70 11.97 -3.02 -6.68
N MET A 71 11.76 -4.01 -5.80
CA MET A 71 11.53 -3.74 -4.38
C MET A 71 12.77 -3.16 -3.69
N VAL A 72 13.97 -3.58 -4.10
CA VAL A 72 15.23 -2.99 -3.60
C VAL A 72 15.31 -1.51 -3.95
N ARG A 73 15.07 -1.15 -5.21
CA ARG A 73 15.07 0.27 -5.63
C ARG A 73 13.96 1.07 -4.96
N LEU A 74 12.77 0.50 -4.83
CA LEU A 74 11.65 1.12 -4.12
C LEU A 74 12.03 1.43 -2.68
N HIS A 75 12.66 0.48 -1.98
CA HIS A 75 13.08 0.66 -0.59
C HIS A 75 14.08 1.80 -0.42
N GLU A 76 15.11 1.86 -1.27
CA GLU A 76 16.07 2.96 -1.24
C GLU A 76 15.41 4.31 -1.54
N GLN A 77 14.47 4.35 -2.49
CA GLN A 77 13.72 5.56 -2.76
C GLN A 77 12.82 5.98 -1.58
N LEU A 78 12.24 5.01 -0.86
CA LEU A 78 11.44 5.30 0.34
C LEU A 78 12.31 5.82 1.49
N LYS A 79 13.49 5.25 1.70
CA LYS A 79 14.47 5.79 2.67
C LYS A 79 14.80 7.23 2.35
N PHE A 80 15.20 7.51 1.10
CA PHE A 80 15.49 8.86 0.64
C PHE A 80 14.29 9.79 0.85
N PHE A 81 13.09 9.36 0.45
CA PHE A 81 11.86 10.14 0.62
C PHE A 81 11.60 10.50 2.08
N VAL A 82 11.74 9.56 3.01
CA VAL A 82 11.56 9.81 4.45
C VAL A 82 12.61 10.80 4.96
N SER A 83 13.89 10.58 4.66
CA SER A 83 14.96 11.50 5.06
C SER A 83 14.75 12.91 4.52
N TYR A 84 14.38 13.02 3.24
CA TYR A 84 14.05 14.29 2.59
C TYR A 84 12.85 14.97 3.26
N LYS A 85 11.81 14.21 3.63
CA LYS A 85 10.64 14.79 4.29
C LYS A 85 10.92 15.29 5.69
N ILE A 86 11.70 14.55 6.47
CA ILE A 86 12.12 14.99 7.81
C ILE A 86 12.94 16.28 7.73
N SER A 87 13.82 16.42 6.73
CA SER A 87 14.65 17.62 6.58
C SER A 87 13.91 18.85 6.03
N THR A 88 12.92 18.65 5.15
CA THR A 88 12.27 19.75 4.41
C THR A 88 10.85 20.10 4.86
N ASP A 89 10.13 19.17 5.50
CA ASP A 89 8.72 19.34 5.85
C ASP A 89 8.56 19.46 7.37
N PRO A 90 8.25 20.65 7.92
CA PRO A 90 8.05 20.84 9.36
C PRO A 90 6.99 19.91 9.97
N ALA A 91 6.04 19.42 9.17
CA ALA A 91 5.03 18.49 9.67
C ALA A 91 5.59 17.09 9.97
N TRP A 92 6.76 16.74 9.41
CA TRP A 92 7.48 15.49 9.69
C TRP A 92 8.50 15.63 10.81
N GLN A 93 8.89 16.86 11.15
CA GLN A 93 9.85 17.13 12.21
C GLN A 93 9.24 16.83 13.59
N GLY A 94 10.02 16.17 14.45
CA GLY A 94 9.57 15.77 15.80
C GLY A 94 8.70 14.51 15.85
N LEU A 95 8.36 13.90 14.70
CA LEU A 95 7.71 12.59 14.67
C LEU A 95 8.72 11.45 14.72
N ARG A 96 8.36 10.36 15.40
CA ARG A 96 9.06 9.08 15.27
C ARG A 96 8.56 8.41 13.99
N VAL A 97 9.42 8.34 12.97
CA VAL A 97 9.09 7.72 11.68
C VAL A 97 9.78 6.36 11.58
N TYR A 98 9.00 5.32 11.28
CA TYR A 98 9.50 3.96 11.09
C TYR A 98 9.21 3.50 9.67
N LEU A 99 10.22 2.93 9.00
CA LEU A 99 10.07 2.28 7.71
C LEU A 99 10.47 0.81 7.84
N SER A 100 9.49 -0.09 7.89
CA SER A 100 9.73 -1.53 7.83
C SER A 100 9.65 -1.99 6.37
N GLY A 101 10.82 -2.13 5.73
CA GLY A 101 10.95 -2.47 4.33
C GLY A 101 10.67 -3.94 4.00
N HIS A 102 10.84 -4.28 2.71
CA HIS A 102 10.70 -5.66 2.21
C HIS A 102 11.76 -6.63 2.75
N GLU A 103 12.84 -6.09 3.32
CA GLU A 103 13.94 -6.85 3.94
C GLU A 103 13.55 -7.45 5.29
N THR A 104 12.59 -6.85 6.00
CA THR A 104 12.04 -7.41 7.23
C THR A 104 11.00 -8.49 6.87
N PRO A 105 11.10 -9.72 7.39
CA PRO A 105 10.08 -10.75 7.16
C PRO A 105 8.69 -10.34 7.66
N GLY A 106 7.64 -10.94 7.11
CA GLY A 106 6.26 -10.71 7.51
C GLY A 106 5.48 -9.77 6.58
N GLU A 107 4.16 -9.90 6.65
CA GLU A 107 3.21 -9.04 5.93
C GLU A 107 3.12 -7.67 6.60
N GLY A 108 2.85 -6.62 5.83
CA GLY A 108 2.81 -5.24 6.31
C GLY A 108 1.83 -5.04 7.46
N GLU A 109 0.64 -5.64 7.37
CA GLU A 109 -0.38 -5.62 8.42
C GLU A 109 0.12 -6.25 9.74
N HIS A 110 0.76 -7.41 9.65
CA HIS A 110 1.29 -8.10 10.82
C HIS A 110 2.43 -7.32 11.47
N LYS A 111 3.31 -6.69 10.67
CA LYS A 111 4.37 -5.81 11.18
C LYS A 111 3.81 -4.63 11.96
N ILE A 112 2.74 -4.00 11.45
CA ILE A 112 2.06 -2.89 12.14
C ILE A 112 1.44 -3.38 13.44
N MET A 113 0.71 -4.48 13.41
CA MET A 113 0.05 -5.03 14.60
C MET A 113 1.05 -5.48 15.66
N GLU A 114 2.18 -6.07 15.25
CA GLU A 114 3.27 -6.44 16.16
C GLU A 114 3.91 -5.21 16.80
N PHE A 115 4.18 -4.16 16.02
CA PHE A 115 4.68 -2.88 16.54
C PHE A 115 3.73 -2.29 17.60
N ILE A 116 2.43 -2.21 17.30
CA ILE A 116 1.42 -1.71 18.23
C ILE A 116 1.39 -2.54 19.52
N ARG A 117 1.39 -3.88 19.43
CA ARG A 117 1.44 -4.76 20.60
C ARG A 117 2.70 -4.52 21.43
N SER A 118 3.85 -4.34 20.78
CA SER A 118 5.11 -4.09 21.48
C SER A 118 5.13 -2.76 22.23
N GLU A 119 4.58 -1.68 21.65
CA GLU A 119 4.47 -0.38 22.33
C GLU A 119 3.53 -0.48 23.55
N ARG A 120 2.44 -1.26 23.47
CA ARG A 120 1.45 -1.40 24.56
C ARG A 120 1.97 -2.12 25.80
N VAL A 121 3.00 -2.95 25.67
CA VAL A 121 3.64 -3.63 26.80
C VAL A 121 4.51 -2.66 27.61
N ASN A 122 4.89 -1.53 27.02
CA ASN A 122 5.68 -0.51 27.71
C ASN A 122 4.85 0.11 28.86
N PRO A 123 5.38 0.16 30.10
CA PRO A 123 4.71 0.81 31.23
C PRO A 123 4.32 2.27 30.99
N ASP A 124 5.08 2.99 30.14
CA ASP A 124 4.85 4.39 29.81
C ASP A 124 3.85 4.58 28.65
N TYR A 125 3.26 3.49 28.14
CA TYR A 125 2.29 3.56 27.05
C TYR A 125 1.01 4.25 27.51
N ASP A 126 0.66 5.34 26.83
CA ASP A 126 -0.59 6.05 27.02
C ASP A 126 -1.76 5.23 26.47
N PRO A 127 -2.68 4.69 27.32
CA PRO A 127 -3.79 3.85 26.88
C PRO A 127 -4.77 4.58 25.96
N ASN A 128 -4.77 5.92 25.95
CA ASN A 128 -5.61 6.74 25.09
C ASN A 128 -4.94 7.11 23.75
N THR A 129 -3.79 6.51 23.45
CA THR A 129 -3.16 6.65 22.14
C THR A 129 -4.12 6.18 21.05
N ARG A 130 -4.39 7.07 20.09
CA ARG A 130 -5.27 6.78 18.96
C ARG A 130 -4.46 6.35 17.75
N HIS A 131 -4.80 5.21 17.17
CA HIS A 131 -4.14 4.70 15.98
C HIS A 131 -5.00 4.93 14.74
N CYS A 132 -4.36 5.19 13.61
CA CYS A 132 -5.03 5.26 12.31
C CYS A 132 -4.27 4.36 11.34
N LEU A 133 -4.95 3.33 10.86
CA LEU A 133 -4.39 2.38 9.92
C LEU A 133 -4.99 2.62 8.53
N TYR A 134 -4.12 2.61 7.54
CA TYR A 134 -4.49 2.72 6.13
C TYR A 134 -3.99 1.47 5.40
N GLY A 135 -4.91 0.80 4.72
CA GLY A 135 -4.62 -0.30 3.82
C GLY A 135 -5.87 -0.75 3.07
N LEU A 136 -5.67 -1.57 2.05
CA LEU A 136 -6.75 -2.04 1.17
C LEU A 136 -7.35 -3.38 1.62
N ASP A 137 -6.66 -4.10 2.51
CA ASP A 137 -7.09 -5.41 2.98
C ASP A 137 -8.11 -5.27 4.12
N ALA A 138 -9.24 -5.97 3.98
CA ALA A 138 -10.26 -6.06 5.03
C ALA A 138 -9.76 -6.79 6.29
N ASP A 139 -8.66 -7.54 6.16
CA ASP A 139 -8.01 -8.27 7.26
C ASP A 139 -7.49 -7.31 8.34
N LEU A 140 -7.17 -6.06 7.98
CA LEU A 140 -6.82 -5.00 8.93
C LEU A 140 -7.93 -4.72 9.95
N PHE A 141 -9.20 -4.81 9.54
CA PHE A 141 -10.34 -4.63 10.44
C PHE A 141 -10.44 -5.78 11.45
N TYR A 142 -10.36 -7.01 10.98
CA TYR A 142 -10.44 -8.18 11.84
C TYR A 142 -9.24 -8.28 12.80
N GLN A 143 -8.03 -7.98 12.31
CA GLN A 143 -6.83 -7.96 13.15
C GLN A 143 -6.90 -6.86 14.22
N GLN A 144 -7.49 -5.69 13.92
CA GLN A 144 -7.74 -4.64 14.90
C GLN A 144 -8.67 -5.12 16.01
N VAL A 145 -9.81 -5.72 15.67
CA VAL A 145 -10.79 -6.23 16.65
C VAL A 145 -10.13 -7.28 17.57
N ILE A 146 -9.39 -8.23 16.99
CA ILE A 146 -8.67 -9.26 17.76
C ILE A 146 -7.59 -8.65 18.67
N SER A 147 -6.98 -7.53 18.28
CA SER A 147 -6.00 -6.82 19.11
C SER A 147 -6.62 -6.02 20.27
N GLY A 148 -7.96 -5.96 20.38
CA GLY A 148 -8.67 -5.22 21.43
C GLY A 148 -8.56 -3.71 21.26
N GLU A 149 -8.46 -3.22 20.01
CA GLU A 149 -8.28 -1.80 19.67
C GLU A 149 -9.55 -1.10 19.17
N GLU A 150 -10.71 -1.71 19.38
CA GLU A 150 -12.02 -1.25 18.90
C GLU A 150 -12.38 0.19 19.33
N ASN A 151 -11.90 0.66 20.49
CA ASN A 151 -12.23 2.00 21.00
C ASN A 151 -11.25 3.11 20.59
N ASN A 152 -10.02 2.77 20.18
CA ASN A 152 -8.95 3.75 19.96
C ASN A 152 -8.38 3.80 18.54
N THR A 153 -8.87 2.94 17.64
CA THR A 153 -8.27 2.80 16.31
C THR A 153 -9.27 3.08 15.20
N HIS A 154 -8.91 4.00 14.29
CA HIS A 154 -9.73 4.39 13.14
C HIS A 154 -9.15 3.81 11.85
N LEU A 155 -9.93 2.98 11.16
CA LEU A 155 -9.60 2.50 9.82
C LEU A 155 -10.12 3.45 8.76
N SER A 156 -9.25 3.80 7.82
CA SER A 156 -9.64 4.53 6.62
C SER A 156 -9.25 3.71 5.39
N SER A 157 -10.24 3.19 4.68
CA SER A 157 -10.08 2.67 3.33
C SER A 157 -10.46 3.78 2.34
N TYR A 158 -9.47 4.42 1.71
CA TYR A 158 -9.75 5.37 0.65
C TYR A 158 -9.75 4.63 -0.69
N ASN A 159 -10.92 4.19 -1.15
CA ASN A 159 -11.11 3.84 -2.55
C ASN A 159 -11.12 5.15 -3.35
N GLY A 160 -10.11 5.37 -4.19
CA GLY A 160 -9.93 6.59 -4.98
C GLY A 160 -11.00 6.90 -6.03
N ASP A 161 -12.21 6.35 -5.91
CA ASP A 161 -13.31 6.54 -6.85
C ASP A 161 -14.31 7.60 -6.34
N VAL A 162 -13.84 8.82 -6.03
CA VAL A 162 -14.72 9.98 -5.77
C VAL A 162 -14.21 11.20 -6.52
N TYR A 163 -14.19 11.10 -7.85
CA TYR A 163 -14.40 12.22 -8.79
C TYR A 163 -15.00 11.65 -10.08
N LYS A 164 -16.21 11.09 -9.99
CA LYS A 164 -17.08 10.94 -11.18
C LYS A 164 -18.07 12.09 -11.18
N GLY A 165 -17.64 13.21 -11.76
CA GLY A 165 -18.56 14.29 -12.12
C GLY A 165 -19.64 13.73 -13.06
N SER A 166 -20.89 14.07 -12.76
CA SER A 166 -22.05 13.80 -13.61
C SER A 166 -21.86 14.46 -14.98
N GLY A 167 -21.42 13.67 -15.95
CA GLY A 167 -21.20 14.08 -17.33
C GLY A 167 -21.43 12.88 -18.26
N ASN A 168 -22.23 13.10 -19.28
CA ASN A 168 -22.84 12.13 -20.17
C ASN A 168 -21.85 11.10 -20.76
N ARG A 169 -22.12 9.79 -20.62
CA ARG A 169 -21.29 8.71 -21.19
C ARG A 169 -21.40 8.70 -22.71
N LYS A 170 -20.36 9.19 -23.38
CA LYS A 170 -19.97 8.73 -24.72
C LYS A 170 -18.55 8.18 -24.65
N ASN A 171 -18.37 6.98 -25.23
CA ASN A 171 -17.12 6.25 -25.44
C ASN A 171 -15.82 7.06 -25.34
N SER A 172 -15.14 6.99 -24.19
CA SER A 172 -13.69 7.26 -24.08
C SER A 172 -13.14 6.83 -22.72
N ASP A 173 -13.32 5.56 -22.32
CA ASP A 173 -12.62 4.97 -21.17
C ASP A 173 -11.61 3.90 -21.66
N LEU A 174 -10.80 4.28 -22.64
CA LEU A 174 -9.55 3.62 -22.98
C LEU A 174 -8.45 4.69 -22.80
N PHE A 175 -7.53 4.44 -21.87
CA PHE A 175 -6.31 5.24 -21.62
C PHE A 175 -6.51 6.64 -21.00
N ALA A 176 -6.61 6.70 -19.67
CA ALA A 176 -6.17 7.88 -18.93
C ALA A 176 -5.88 7.55 -17.45
N ARG A 177 -4.59 7.53 -17.08
CA ARG A 177 -4.08 7.74 -15.72
C ARG A 177 -2.74 8.50 -15.81
N PRO A 178 -2.33 9.20 -14.74
CA PRO A 178 -1.98 10.62 -14.79
C PRO A 178 -0.57 10.91 -15.32
N ARG A 179 -0.42 12.08 -15.96
CA ARG A 179 0.86 12.73 -16.22
C ARG A 179 1.59 12.93 -14.89
N LEU A 180 2.74 12.28 -14.76
CA LEU A 180 3.81 12.78 -13.92
C LEU A 180 4.57 13.78 -14.77
N ASP A 181 4.35 15.06 -14.49
CA ASP A 181 5.16 16.12 -15.06
C ASP A 181 6.62 15.87 -14.66
N LYS A 182 7.48 15.78 -15.67
CA LYS A 182 8.94 15.72 -15.51
C LYS A 182 9.42 17.15 -15.26
N GLU A 183 9.79 17.44 -14.02
CA GLU A 183 10.87 18.39 -13.67
C GLU A 183 11.63 17.85 -12.46
#